data_AF-F4CJX0-F1
#
_entry.id   AF-F4CJX0-F1
#
_cell.length_a   1.000
_cell.length_b   1.000
_cell.length_c   1.000
_cell.angle_alpha   90.00
_cell.angle_beta   90.00
_cell.angle_gamma   90.00
#
_symmetry.space_group_name_H-M   'P 1'
#
loop_
_entity.id
_entity.type
_entity.pdbx_description
1 polymer ?
#
loop_
_entity_poly.entity_id
_entity_poly.type
_entity_poly.pdbx_seq_one_letter_code
_entity_poly.pdbx_strand_id
1 'polypeptide(L)'
;MDEPAFTELIESVRDSRTRLCRLRGRLASVAEWVAQVEAEVAATYEARASTCPGRSAELLAHAAQSRRVAAHEQRVAERYRHEDLSDVIDARSGASTWPRSCEGRAGSR
;
A
#
# COMPACT_ATOMS: atom_id res chain seq x y z
N MET A 1 -11.02 -35.82 -17.89
CA MET A 1 -10.22 -34.94 -17.03
C MET A 1 -9.88 -35.73 -15.79
N ASP A 2 -8.60 -35.82 -15.44
CA ASP A 2 -8.16 -36.58 -14.27
C ASP A 2 -8.41 -35.75 -13.00
N GLU A 3 -9.42 -36.16 -12.23
CA GLU A 3 -9.88 -35.58 -10.96
C GLU A 3 -8.76 -35.28 -9.93
N PRO A 4 -7.71 -36.12 -9.75
CA PRO A 4 -6.61 -35.80 -8.84
C PRO A 4 -5.74 -34.61 -9.30
N ALA A 5 -5.48 -34.47 -10.60
CA ALA A 5 -4.67 -33.36 -11.13
C ALA A 5 -5.37 -32.01 -10.97
N PHE A 6 -6.71 -31.99 -11.04
CA PHE A 6 -7.50 -30.80 -10.79
C PHE A 6 -7.49 -30.39 -9.29
N THR A 7 -7.50 -31.38 -8.40
CA THR A 7 -7.43 -31.16 -6.95
C THR A 7 -6.08 -30.56 -6.54
N GLU A 8 -4.97 -31.12 -7.02
CA GLU A 8 -3.62 -30.58 -6.77
C GLU A 8 -3.46 -29.14 -7.29
N LEU A 9 -4.07 -28.83 -8.44
CA LEU A 9 -4.06 -27.47 -8.98
C LEU A 9 -4.82 -26.48 -8.07
N ILE A 10 -5.97 -26.88 -7.52
CA ILE A 10 -6.74 -26.04 -6.58
C ILE A 10 -5.91 -25.76 -5.31
N GLU A 11 -5.26 -26.78 -4.76
CA GLU A 11 -4.41 -26.63 -3.57
C GLU A 11 -3.22 -25.70 -3.85
N SER A 12 -2.53 -25.88 -4.97
CA SER A 12 -1.43 -25.02 -5.39
C SER A 12 -1.85 -23.54 -5.55
N VAL A 13 -3.04 -23.28 -6.09
CA VAL A 13 -3.60 -21.93 -6.22
C VAL A 13 -3.93 -21.33 -4.85
N ARG A 14 -4.50 -22.12 -3.93
CA ARG A 14 -4.79 -21.68 -2.55
C ARG A 14 -3.52 -21.33 -1.78
N ASP A 15 -2.47 -22.13 -1.93
CA ASP A 15 -1.17 -21.89 -1.31
C ASP A 15 -0.52 -20.61 -1.86
N SER A 16 -0.58 -20.43 -3.18
CA SER A 16 -0.08 -19.22 -3.85
C SER A 16 -0.82 -17.97 -3.40
N ARG A 17 -2.16 -18.03 -3.27
CA ARG A 17 -2.99 -16.93 -2.73
C ARG A 17 -2.57 -16.60 -1.30
N THR A 18 -2.39 -17.61 -0.46
CA THR A 18 -1.97 -17.44 0.94
C THR A 18 -0.61 -16.77 1.03
N ARG A 19 0.35 -17.20 0.19
CA ARG A 19 1.70 -16.60 0.13
C ARG A 19 1.65 -15.14 -0.32
N LEU A 20 0.82 -14.82 -1.31
CA LEU A 20 0.66 -13.45 -1.79
C LEU A 20 0.05 -12.54 -0.72
N CYS A 21 -0.97 -12.99 0.00
CA CYS A 21 -1.53 -12.25 1.14
C CYS A 21 -0.48 -11.95 2.21
N ARG A 22 0.37 -12.94 2.56
CA ARG A 22 1.46 -12.75 3.53
C ARG A 22 2.50 -11.73 3.04
N LEU A 23 2.91 -11.82 1.78
CA LEU A 23 3.89 -10.87 1.21
C LEU A 23 3.34 -9.45 1.22
N ARG A 24 2.06 -9.27 0.91
CA ARG A 24 1.41 -7.96 0.96
C ARG A 24 1.30 -7.42 2.38
N GLY A 25 0.94 -8.25 3.36
CA GLY A 25 0.98 -7.85 4.76
C GLY A 25 2.37 -7.34 5.17
N ARG A 26 3.44 -8.03 4.73
CA ARG A 26 4.82 -7.57 4.96
C ARG A 26 5.14 -6.26 4.26
N LEU A 27 4.72 -6.08 3.01
CA LEU A 27 4.91 -4.83 2.27
C LEU A 27 4.15 -3.66 2.92
N ALA A 28 2.92 -3.90 3.40
CA ALA A 28 2.16 -2.92 4.17
C ALA A 28 2.93 -2.50 5.43
N SER A 29 3.41 -3.46 6.22
CA SER A 29 4.20 -3.16 7.42
C SER A 29 5.49 -2.40 7.13
N VAL A 30 6.19 -2.72 6.03
CA VAL A 30 7.39 -1.97 5.62
C VAL A 30 7.03 -0.53 5.24
N ALA A 31 5.98 -0.32 4.44
CA ALA A 31 5.54 1.02 4.05
C ALA A 31 5.09 1.84 5.28
N GLU A 32 4.38 1.24 6.24
CA GLU A 32 4.04 1.88 7.52
C GLU A 32 5.26 2.31 8.31
N TRP A 33 6.26 1.44 8.38
CA TRP A 33 7.51 1.72 9.07
C TRP A 33 8.26 2.89 8.40
N VAL A 34 8.38 2.89 7.06
CA VAL A 34 8.97 4.02 6.33
C VAL A 34 8.20 5.30 6.60
N ALA A 35 6.87 5.25 6.61
CA ALA A 35 6.05 6.41 6.89
C ALA A 35 6.28 6.98 8.30
N GLN A 36 6.43 6.11 9.29
CA GLN A 36 6.75 6.51 10.65
C GLN A 36 8.13 7.16 10.72
N VAL A 37 9.16 6.53 10.14
CA VAL A 37 10.53 7.05 10.12
C VAL A 37 10.57 8.44 9.47
N GLU A 38 9.92 8.63 8.33
CA GLU A 38 9.89 9.93 7.64
C GLU A 38 9.12 11.00 8.44
N ALA A 39 8.09 10.62 9.19
CA ALA A 39 7.42 11.56 10.10
C ALA A 39 8.35 12.00 11.25
N GLU A 40 9.13 11.09 11.82
CA GLU A 40 10.13 11.39 12.85
C GLU A 40 11.29 12.26 12.31
N VAL A 41 11.75 11.97 11.09
CA VAL A 41 12.74 12.80 10.37
C VAL A 41 12.20 14.21 10.15
N ALA A 42 10.94 14.34 9.70
CA ALA A 42 10.32 15.65 9.52
C ALA A 42 10.27 16.44 10.83
N ALA A 43 9.83 15.81 11.94
CA ALA A 43 9.80 16.44 13.26
C ALA A 43 11.21 16.87 13.72
N THR A 44 12.23 16.07 13.42
CA THR A 44 13.63 16.39 13.72
C THR A 44 14.10 17.64 12.97
N TYR A 45 13.79 17.73 11.67
CA TYR A 45 14.10 18.92 10.87
C TYR A 45 13.41 20.17 11.40
N GLU A 46 12.14 20.08 11.81
CA GLU A 46 11.40 21.20 12.40
C GLU A 46 12.01 21.67 13.72
N ALA A 47 12.35 20.73 14.62
CA ALA A 47 13.02 21.05 15.87
C ALA A 47 14.38 21.73 15.63
N ARG A 48 15.12 21.31 14.59
CA ARG A 48 16.38 21.97 14.21
C ARG A 48 16.16 23.35 13.62
N ALA A 49 15.10 23.55 12.84
CA ALA A 49 14.76 24.83 12.24
C ALA A 49 14.52 25.94 13.28
N SER A 50 13.97 25.60 14.45
CA SER A 50 13.80 26.56 15.56
C SER A 50 15.10 26.93 16.27
N THR A 51 16.13 26.08 16.17
CA THR A 51 17.44 26.32 16.82
C THR A 51 18.50 26.89 15.88
N CYS A 52 18.24 26.91 14.56
CA CYS A 52 19.21 27.34 13.54
C CYS A 52 18.60 28.37 12.59
N PRO A 53 18.47 29.65 12.99
CA PRO A 53 17.78 30.68 12.19
C PRO A 53 18.35 30.83 10.77
N GLY A 54 19.68 30.75 10.63
CA GLY A 54 20.36 30.89 9.33
C GLY A 54 20.10 29.77 8.33
N ARG A 55 19.51 28.64 8.75
CA ARG A 55 19.14 27.49 7.88
C ARG A 55 17.68 27.10 8.01
N SER A 56 16.86 27.91 8.69
CA SER A 56 15.49 27.54 9.05
C SER A 56 14.64 27.19 7.83
N ALA A 57 14.72 28.00 6.76
CA ALA A 57 13.97 27.75 5.53
C ALA A 57 14.36 26.44 4.83
N GLU A 58 15.66 26.13 4.77
CA GLU A 58 16.19 24.88 4.19
C GLU A 58 15.70 23.66 4.99
N LEU A 59 15.81 23.72 6.33
CA LEU A 59 15.38 22.65 7.22
C LEU A 59 13.86 22.43 7.14
N LEU A 60 13.06 23.50 7.09
CA LEU A 60 11.60 23.38 6.92
C LEU A 60 11.22 22.81 5.54
N ALA A 61 11.98 23.10 4.49
CA ALA A 61 11.78 22.49 3.17
C ALA A 61 12.06 20.98 3.20
N HIS A 62 13.11 20.54 3.90
CA HIS A 62 13.36 19.12 4.13
C HIS A 62 12.25 18.45 4.96
N ALA A 63 11.78 19.09 6.04
CA ALA A 63 10.65 18.57 6.82
C ALA A 63 9.38 18.39 5.97
N ALA A 64 9.08 19.37 5.12
CA ALA A 64 7.95 19.29 4.20
C ALA A 64 8.10 18.15 3.19
N GLN A 65 9.32 17.90 2.70
CA GLN A 65 9.59 16.77 1.81
C GLN A 65 9.37 15.43 2.52
N SER A 66 9.94 15.23 3.71
CA SER A 66 9.76 14.00 4.49
C SER A 66 8.29 13.74 4.82
N ARG A 67 7.51 14.77 5.16
CA ARG A 67 6.04 14.62 5.32
C ARG A 67 5.33 14.11 4.07
N ARG A 68 5.74 14.55 2.88
CA ARG A 68 5.16 14.07 1.62
C ARG A 68 5.45 12.58 1.40
N VAL A 69 6.67 12.14 1.72
CA VAL A 69 7.05 10.72 1.69
C VAL A 69 6.22 9.93 2.70
N ALA A 70 6.16 10.38 3.96
CA ALA A 70 5.36 9.72 5.00
C ALA A 70 3.89 9.54 4.59
N ALA A 71 3.27 10.59 4.05
CA ALA A 71 1.89 10.53 3.56
C ALA A 71 1.73 9.62 2.33
N HIS A 72 2.73 9.55 1.45
CA HIS A 72 2.73 8.62 0.32
C HIS A 72 2.77 7.17 0.79
N GLU A 73 3.71 6.86 1.68
CA GLU A 73 3.91 5.49 2.18
C GLU A 73 2.74 5.00 3.04
N GLN A 74 2.09 5.89 3.81
CA GLN A 74 0.82 5.55 4.47
C GLN A 74 -0.26 5.11 3.46
N ARG A 75 -0.41 5.82 2.34
CA ARG A 75 -1.38 5.43 1.29
C ARG A 75 -0.98 4.11 0.61
N VAL A 76 0.32 3.87 0.43
CA VAL A 76 0.85 2.62 -0.13
C VAL A 76 0.57 1.44 0.81
N ALA A 77 0.81 1.61 2.10
CA ALA A 77 0.48 0.62 3.11
C ALA A 77 -1.01 0.26 3.09
N GLU A 78 -1.86 1.29 3.07
CA GLU A 78 -3.32 1.13 3.00
C GLU A 78 -3.75 0.37 1.75
N ARG A 79 -3.15 0.66 0.58
CA ARG A 79 -3.36 -0.13 -0.63
C ARG A 79 -2.95 -1.59 -0.48
N TYR A 80 -1.79 -1.87 0.12
CA TYR A 80 -1.36 -3.25 0.34
C TYR A 80 -2.29 -4.03 1.27
N ARG A 81 -2.96 -3.37 2.23
CA ARG A 81 -3.97 -3.98 3.10
C ARG A 81 -5.30 -4.25 2.37
N HIS A 82 -5.74 -3.35 1.50
CA HIS A 82 -7.12 -3.35 0.98
C HIS A 82 -7.32 -3.86 -0.44
N GLU A 83 -6.31 -3.95 -1.30
CA GLU A 83 -6.53 -4.47 -2.66
C GLU A 83 -7.03 -5.93 -2.57
N ASP A 84 -8.30 -6.19 -2.86
CA ASP A 84 -8.83 -7.55 -2.78
C ASP A 84 -8.31 -8.38 -3.96
N LEU A 85 -7.84 -9.61 -3.70
CA LEU A 85 -7.42 -10.56 -4.74
C LEU A 85 -8.61 -11.37 -5.29
N SER A 86 -9.81 -11.16 -4.75
CA SER A 86 -11.04 -11.79 -5.25
C SER A 86 -11.25 -11.53 -6.75
N ASP A 87 -10.89 -10.35 -7.25
CA ASP A 87 -11.04 -9.97 -8.67
C ASP A 87 -10.02 -10.68 -9.60
N VAL A 88 -8.90 -11.16 -9.07
CA VAL A 88 -7.89 -11.89 -9.86
C VAL A 88 -8.30 -13.34 -10.09
N ILE A 89 -9.16 -13.88 -9.23
CA ILE A 89 -9.62 -15.28 -9.31
C ILE A 89 -10.80 -15.42 -10.28
N ASP A 90 -11.61 -14.38 -10.46
CA ASP A 90 -12.72 -14.38 -11.45
C ASP A 90 -12.26 -14.20 -12.91
N ALA A 91 -11.01 -13.77 -13.13
CA ALA A 91 -10.45 -13.64 -14.48
C ALA A 91 -10.21 -15.00 -15.18
N ARG A 92 -10.21 -16.14 -14.45
CA ARG A 92 -10.23 -17.49 -15.05
C ARG A 92 -11.63 -17.98 -15.41
N SER A 93 -12.69 -17.32 -14.92
CA SER A 93 -14.10 -17.56 -15.26
C SER A 93 -14.51 -16.95 -16.62
N GLY A 94 -13.61 -16.23 -17.29
CA GLY A 94 -13.89 -15.60 -18.59
C GLY A 94 -14.50 -14.19 -18.51
N ALA A 95 -14.58 -13.57 -17.34
CA ALA A 95 -15.05 -12.19 -17.19
C ALA A 95 -13.89 -11.26 -16.79
N SER A 96 -13.05 -10.89 -17.76
CA SER A 96 -11.94 -9.94 -17.55
C SER A 96 -12.36 -8.52 -17.93
N THR A 97 -12.63 -7.67 -16.93
CA THR A 97 -12.64 -6.20 -17.07
C THR A 97 -11.81 -5.56 -15.96
N TRP A 98 -10.53 -5.28 -16.26
CA TRP A 98 -9.70 -4.34 -15.49
C TRP A 98 -9.79 -2.94 -16.10
N PRO A 99 -9.50 -1.84 -15.38
CA PRO A 99 -9.95 -1.44 -14.05
C PRO A 99 -10.72 -0.11 -14.09
N ARG A 100 -11.53 0.20 -13.07
CA ARG A 100 -11.83 1.60 -12.72
C ARG A 100 -11.73 1.79 -11.21
N SER A 101 -10.53 2.19 -10.79
CA SER A 101 -10.32 2.81 -9.50
C SER A 101 -11.20 4.07 -9.38
N CYS A 102 -11.99 4.11 -8.32
CA CYS A 102 -12.47 5.29 -7.59
C CYS A 102 -13.51 6.21 -8.27
N GLU A 103 -14.61 6.41 -7.54
CA GLU A 103 -15.67 7.44 -7.66
C GLU A 103 -16.69 7.24 -8.80
N GLY A 104 -18.00 7.30 -8.61
CA GLY A 104 -18.94 7.58 -7.50
C GLY A 104 -20.33 7.18 -8.03
N ARG A 105 -21.46 7.19 -7.32
CA ARG A 105 -21.89 7.91 -6.14
C ARG A 105 -23.20 7.22 -5.71
N ALA A 106 -23.50 7.27 -4.42
CA ALA A 106 -24.80 6.91 -3.87
C ALA A 106 -25.96 7.56 -4.66
N GLY A 107 -27.09 6.85 -4.66
CA GLY A 107 -28.23 7.08 -5.54
C GLY A 107 -28.97 8.40 -5.39
N SER A 108 -29.98 8.57 -6.24
CA SER A 108 -31.20 9.37 -5.99
C SER A 108 -32.12 9.29 -7.21
N ARG A 109 -33.11 8.38 -7.15
CA ARG A 109 -34.57 8.64 -7.24
C ARG A 109 -35.32 7.37 -7.60
#